data_AF-A0A651F0Y8-F1
#
_entry.id   AF-A0A651F0Y8-F1
#
_cell.length_a   1.000
_cell.length_b   1.000
_cell.length_c   1.000
_cell.angle_alpha   90.00
_cell.angle_beta   90.00
_cell.angle_gamma   90.00
#
_symmetry.space_group_name_H-M   'P 1'
#
loop_
_entity.id
_entity.type
_entity.pdbx_description
1 polymer ?
#
loop_
_entity_poly.entity_id
_entity_poly.type
_entity_poly.pdbx_seq_one_letter_code
_entity_poly.pdbx_strand_id
1 'polypeptide(L)'
;MRESLRLIEQELITKLLSGQTPLNTFKKGEQIFLALCIFFVAVGAVFLIYATYLWSSGHYSAEMAAALTGAFSLICALVVAIAIYGIIAYRRIRIMRMQRSLFEKVKVSLAAFEDEYGAPIREYPKISVLLTSVAGFILEKRLF
;
A
#
# COMPACT_ATOMS: atom_id res chain seq x y z
N MET A 1 26.92 -24.87 -15.57
CA MET A 1 25.74 -25.42 -14.86
C MET A 1 25.88 -25.44 -13.33
N ARG A 2 27.05 -25.73 -12.73
CA ARG A 2 27.23 -25.66 -11.27
C ARG A 2 27.30 -24.24 -10.69
N GLU A 3 27.77 -23.26 -11.47
CA GLU A 3 27.89 -21.86 -10.99
C GLU A 3 26.54 -21.13 -10.94
N SER A 4 25.64 -21.39 -11.88
CA SER A 4 24.29 -20.81 -11.90
C SER A 4 23.43 -21.27 -10.72
N LEU A 5 23.60 -22.53 -10.29
CA LEU A 5 22.92 -23.09 -9.12
C LEU A 5 23.33 -22.39 -7.82
N ARG A 6 24.64 -22.07 -7.66
CA ARG A 6 25.15 -21.37 -6.47
C ARG A 6 24.67 -19.92 -6.39
N LEU A 7 24.55 -19.23 -7.54
CA LEU A 7 24.05 -17.87 -7.59
C LEU A 7 22.57 -17.80 -7.20
N ILE A 8 21.76 -18.75 -7.70
CA ILE A 8 20.33 -18.86 -7.34
C ILE A 8 20.18 -19.16 -5.85
N GLU A 9 21.00 -20.06 -5.30
CA GLU A 9 20.98 -20.42 -3.88
C GLU A 9 21.37 -19.24 -2.98
N GLN A 10 22.40 -18.46 -3.35
CA GLN A 10 22.76 -17.24 -2.63
C GLN A 10 21.66 -16.18 -2.71
N GLU A 11 21.01 -16.00 -3.85
CA GLU A 11 19.90 -15.05 -3.98
C GLU A 11 18.68 -15.50 -3.15
N LEU A 12 18.37 -16.79 -3.14
CA LEU A 12 17.27 -17.36 -2.36
C LEU A 12 17.54 -17.21 -0.86
N ILE A 13 18.76 -17.54 -0.41
CA ILE A 13 19.17 -17.43 0.99
C ILE A 13 19.19 -15.97 1.43
N THR A 14 19.63 -15.05 0.56
CA THR A 14 19.63 -13.61 0.88
C THR A 14 18.20 -13.05 0.94
N LYS A 15 17.29 -13.52 0.09
CA LYS A 15 15.86 -13.13 0.15
C LYS A 15 15.12 -13.78 1.32
N LEU A 16 15.48 -15.01 1.71
CA LEU A 16 14.95 -15.70 2.90
C LEU A 16 15.45 -15.07 4.20
N LEU A 17 16.75 -14.76 4.29
CA LEU A 17 17.38 -14.17 5.47
C LEU A 17 17.07 -12.69 5.62
N SER A 18 16.95 -11.94 4.53
CA SER A 18 16.65 -10.52 4.63
C SER A 18 15.27 -10.26 5.22
N GLY A 19 14.36 -11.25 5.22
CA GLY A 19 13.02 -11.10 5.80
C GLY A 19 12.24 -9.91 5.25
N GLN A 20 12.73 -9.29 4.16
CA GLN A 20 12.13 -8.12 3.55
C GLN A 20 11.06 -8.63 2.60
N THR A 21 9.93 -9.02 3.20
CA THR A 21 8.67 -8.96 2.49
C THR A 21 8.51 -7.52 1.98
N PRO A 22 8.40 -7.28 0.66
CA PRO A 22 8.13 -5.95 0.12
C PRO A 22 6.68 -5.51 0.37
N LEU A 23 6.01 -6.15 1.32
CA LEU A 23 4.64 -5.92 1.70
C LEU A 23 4.64 -5.34 3.12
N ASN A 24 4.72 -4.02 3.16
CA ASN A 24 4.09 -3.22 4.22
C ASN A 24 4.82 -3.10 5.56
N THR A 25 6.15 -2.94 5.55
CA THR A 25 6.84 -2.37 6.72
C THR A 25 6.92 -0.86 6.55
N PHE A 26 5.83 -0.14 6.81
CA PHE A 26 5.95 1.29 7.09
C PHE A 26 6.91 1.41 8.27
N LYS A 27 8.10 1.99 8.05
CA LYS A 27 9.08 2.18 9.12
C LYS A 27 8.39 3.03 10.18
N LYS A 28 8.44 2.65 11.46
CA LYS A 28 7.77 3.37 12.57
C LYS A 28 8.00 4.90 12.53
N GLY A 29 9.15 5.33 12.01
CA GLY A 29 9.46 6.75 11.77
C GLY A 29 8.56 7.46 10.74
N GLU A 30 8.14 6.81 9.65
CA GLU A 30 7.23 7.41 8.66
C GLU A 30 5.84 7.66 9.23
N GLN A 31 5.35 6.76 10.09
CA GLN A 31 4.05 6.94 10.74
C GLN A 31 4.06 8.12 11.71
N ILE A 32 5.14 8.27 12.49
CA ILE A 32 5.31 9.40 13.42
C ILE A 32 5.42 10.71 12.63
N PHE A 33 6.19 10.72 11.54
CA PHE A 33 6.31 11.90 10.69
C PHE A 33 4.97 12.28 10.06
N LEU A 34 4.20 11.30 9.58
CA LEU A 34 2.88 11.53 9.01
C LEU A 34 1.89 12.06 10.06
N ALA A 35 1.90 11.51 11.27
CA ALA A 35 1.10 12.01 12.39
C ALA A 35 1.47 13.47 12.73
N LEU A 36 2.77 13.78 12.75
CA LEU A 36 3.27 15.14 12.99
C LEU A 36 2.83 16.11 11.90
N CYS A 37 2.90 15.70 10.63
CA CYS A 37 2.40 16.51 9.51
C CYS A 37 0.90 16.79 9.64
N ILE A 38 0.08 15.78 9.94
CA ILE A 38 -1.36 15.96 10.16
C ILE A 38 -1.61 16.94 11.31
N PHE A 39 -0.86 16.82 12.40
CA PHE A 39 -0.97 17.72 13.53
C PHE A 39 -0.68 19.18 13.14
N PHE A 40 0.42 19.44 12.44
CA PHE A 40 0.76 20.79 11.98
C PHE A 40 -0.29 21.37 11.02
N VAL A 41 -0.82 20.55 10.10
CA VAL A 41 -1.89 20.97 9.20
C VAL A 41 -3.17 21.32 9.97
N ALA A 42 -3.55 20.52 10.97
CA ALA A 42 -4.72 20.77 11.80
C ALA A 42 -4.58 22.07 12.60
N VAL A 43 -3.42 22.30 13.23
CA VAL A 43 -3.14 23.54 13.96
C VAL A 43 -3.19 24.74 13.01
N GLY A 44 -2.54 24.64 11.84
CA GLY A 44 -2.57 25.69 10.83
C GLY A 44 -3.98 26.03 10.34
N ALA A 45 -4.85 25.02 10.17
CA ALA A 45 -6.24 25.22 9.77
C ALA A 45 -7.04 26.00 10.83
N VAL A 46 -6.84 25.73 12.12
CA VAL A 46 -7.47 26.48 13.21
C VAL A 46 -7.04 27.95 13.20
N PHE A 47 -5.74 28.20 13.05
CA PHE A 47 -5.23 29.57 12.95
C PHE A 47 -5.78 30.32 11.74
N LEU A 48 -5.92 29.62 10.60
CA LEU A 48 -6.48 30.21 9.39
C LEU A 48 -7.94 30.60 9.59
N ILE A 49 -8.77 29.71 10.14
CA ILE A 49 -10.17 30.00 10.47
C ILE A 49 -10.28 31.19 11.43
N TYR A 50 -9.44 31.21 12.47
CA TYR A 50 -9.41 32.31 13.43
C TYR A 50 -9.00 33.65 12.78
N ALA A 51 -7.99 33.64 11.92
CA ALA A 51 -7.56 34.82 11.18
C ALA A 51 -8.65 35.35 10.25
N THR A 52 -9.38 34.45 9.57
CA THR A 52 -10.53 34.82 8.74
C THR A 52 -11.62 35.48 9.58
N TYR A 53 -11.95 34.91 10.74
CA TYR A 53 -12.93 35.50 11.66
C TYR A 53 -12.52 36.88 12.14
N LEU A 54 -11.26 37.04 12.57
CA LEU A 54 -10.73 38.32 13.04
C LEU A 54 -10.80 39.39 11.94
N TRP A 55 -10.40 39.04 10.72
CA TRP A 55 -10.49 39.95 9.57
C TRP A 55 -11.93 40.36 9.26
N SER A 56 -12.86 39.41 9.27
CA SER A 56 -14.29 39.67 9.05
C SER A 56 -14.91 40.51 10.17
N SER A 57 -14.50 40.30 11.43
CA SER A 57 -15.00 41.07 12.58
C SER A 57 -14.59 42.55 12.55
N GLY A 58 -13.53 42.89 11.82
CA GLY A 58 -13.10 44.29 11.64
C GLY A 58 -13.93 45.08 10.63
N HIS A 59 -14.70 44.41 9.76
CA HIS A 59 -15.42 45.04 8.65
C HIS A 59 -16.93 44.80 8.67
N TYR A 60 -17.40 43.77 9.39
CA TYR A 60 -18.79 43.34 9.40
C TYR A 60 -19.33 43.18 10.82
N SER A 61 -20.66 43.16 10.95
CA SER A 61 -21.31 42.78 12.20
C SER A 61 -20.94 41.36 12.62
N ALA A 62 -20.96 41.08 13.92
CA ALA A 62 -20.56 39.78 14.48
C ALA A 62 -21.31 38.60 13.85
N GLU A 63 -22.60 38.79 13.53
CA GLU A 63 -23.44 37.78 12.88
C GLU A 63 -22.98 37.48 11.44
N MET A 64 -22.69 38.51 10.65
CA MET A 64 -22.17 38.35 9.29
C MET A 64 -20.77 37.72 9.30
N ALA A 65 -19.90 38.11 10.22
CA ALA A 65 -18.55 37.56 10.33
C ALA A 65 -18.57 36.06 10.65
N ALA A 66 -19.45 35.62 11.56
CA ALA A 66 -19.63 34.21 11.89
C ALA A 66 -20.15 33.41 10.68
N ALA A 67 -21.15 33.93 9.97
CA ALA A 67 -21.71 33.28 8.78
C ALA A 67 -20.66 33.12 7.66
N LEU A 68 -19.86 34.15 7.41
CA LEU A 68 -18.83 34.15 6.36
C LEU A 68 -17.69 33.17 6.67
N THR A 69 -17.27 33.14 7.93
CA THR A 69 -16.24 32.19 8.40
C THR A 69 -16.74 30.75 8.34
N GLY A 70 -18.01 30.50 8.71
CA GLY A 70 -18.64 29.18 8.60
C GLY A 70 -18.73 28.70 7.15
N ALA A 71 -19.18 29.58 6.25
CA ALA A 71 -19.24 29.28 4.82
C ALA A 71 -17.84 28.96 4.24
N PHE A 72 -16.83 29.76 4.59
CA PHE A 72 -15.46 29.52 4.18
C PHE A 72 -14.92 28.18 4.71
N SER A 73 -15.16 27.87 5.98
CA SER A 73 -14.75 26.60 6.57
C SER A 73 -15.43 25.39 5.90
N LEU A 74 -16.70 25.51 5.50
CA LEU A 74 -17.40 24.46 4.77
C LEU A 74 -16.78 24.20 3.39
N ILE A 75 -16.45 25.26 2.66
CA ILE A 75 -15.80 25.14 1.34
C ILE A 75 -14.45 24.44 1.48
N CYS A 76 -13.62 24.84 2.46
CA CYS A 76 -12.35 24.18 2.73
C CYS A 76 -12.54 22.69 3.08
N ALA A 77 -13.50 22.36 3.94
CA ALA A 77 -13.80 20.97 4.30
C ALA A 77 -14.24 20.14 3.09
N LEU A 78 -15.04 20.72 2.20
CA LEU A 78 -15.52 20.06 0.99
C LEU A 78 -14.38 19.75 0.01
N VAL A 79 -13.43 20.69 -0.17
CA VAL A 79 -12.23 20.48 -1.00
C VAL A 79 -11.37 19.35 -0.44
N VAL A 80 -11.16 19.32 0.88
CA VAL A 80 -10.39 18.24 1.54
C VAL A 80 -11.10 16.89 1.40
N ALA A 81 -12.42 16.85 1.56
CA ALA A 81 -13.20 15.62 1.40
C ALA A 81 -13.09 15.05 -0.02
N ILE A 82 -13.18 15.90 -1.06
CA ILE A 82 -12.98 15.49 -2.45
C ILE A 82 -11.58 14.95 -2.68
N ALA A 83 -10.55 15.62 -2.14
CA ALA A 83 -9.17 15.16 -2.27
C ALA A 83 -8.95 13.78 -1.62
N ILE A 84 -9.47 13.57 -0.41
CA ILE A 84 -9.40 12.28 0.29
C ILE A 84 -10.11 11.19 -0.51
N TYR A 85 -11.32 11.48 -1.00
CA TYR A 85 -12.07 10.52 -1.81
C TYR A 85 -11.32 10.14 -3.10
N GLY A 86 -10.71 11.13 -3.77
CA GLY A 86 -9.86 10.90 -4.95
C GLY A 86 -8.66 10.00 -4.65
N ILE A 87 -7.97 10.23 -3.53
CA ILE A 87 -6.84 9.40 -3.09
C ILE A 87 -7.29 7.96 -2.82
N ILE A 88 -8.42 7.77 -2.13
CA ILE A 88 -8.96 6.43 -1.83
C ILE A 88 -9.35 5.70 -3.13
N ALA A 89 -10.06 6.38 -4.03
CA ALA A 89 -10.47 5.82 -5.32
C ALA A 89 -9.24 5.41 -6.16
N TYR A 90 -8.22 6.28 -6.23
CA TYR A 90 -6.98 6.00 -6.94
C TYR A 90 -6.25 4.78 -6.36
N ARG A 91 -6.12 4.70 -5.02
CA ARG A 91 -5.52 3.54 -4.35
C ARG A 91 -6.26 2.25 -4.66
N ARG A 92 -7.60 2.26 -4.64
CA ARG A 92 -8.43 1.09 -4.96
C ARG A 92 -8.17 0.58 -6.38
N ILE A 93 -8.16 1.49 -7.35
CA ILE A 93 -7.89 1.16 -8.76
C ILE A 93 -6.47 0.60 -8.93
N ARG A 94 -5.48 1.18 -8.24
CA ARG A 94 -4.08 0.72 -8.30
C ARG A 94 -3.94 -0.70 -7.74
N ILE A 95 -4.57 -0.98 -6.60
CA ILE A 95 -4.55 -2.32 -5.98
C ILE A 95 -5.18 -3.36 -6.92
N MET A 96 -6.33 -3.05 -7.53
CA MET A 96 -6.97 -3.95 -8.48
C MET A 96 -6.10 -4.23 -9.72
N ARG A 97 -5.44 -3.21 -10.27
CA ARG A 97 -4.49 -3.39 -11.39
C ARG A 97 -3.29 -4.23 -10.99
N MET A 98 -2.76 -4.02 -9.78
CA MET A 98 -1.64 -4.79 -9.26
C MET A 98 -2.01 -6.27 -9.09
N GLN A 99 -3.18 -6.57 -8.53
CA GLN A 99 -3.68 -7.94 -8.40
C GLN A 99 -3.84 -8.64 -9.75
N ARG A 100 -4.40 -7.96 -10.75
CA ARG A 100 -4.52 -8.53 -12.11
C ARG A 100 -3.15 -8.83 -12.72
N SER A 101 -2.21 -7.89 -12.62
CA SER A 101 -0.85 -8.09 -13.13
C SER A 101 -0.12 -9.24 -12.43
N LEU A 102 -0.28 -9.39 -11.11
CA LEU A 102 0.28 -10.52 -10.37
C LEU A 102 -0.34 -11.84 -10.81
N PHE A 103 -1.66 -11.88 -10.97
CA PHE A 103 -2.37 -13.08 -11.42
C PHE A 103 -1.93 -13.50 -12.82
N GLU A 104 -1.76 -12.54 -13.72
CA GLU A 104 -1.31 -12.77 -15.09
C GLU A 104 0.14 -13.27 -15.14
N LYS A 105 1.03 -12.70 -14.32
CA LYS A 105 2.41 -13.20 -14.18
C LYS A 105 2.45 -14.62 -13.61
N VAL A 106 1.64 -14.91 -12.59
CA VAL A 106 1.54 -16.27 -12.02
C VAL A 106 1.03 -17.24 -13.08
N LYS A 107 0.01 -16.87 -13.87
CA LYS A 107 -0.52 -17.71 -14.95
C LYS A 107 0.53 -18.02 -16.02
N VAL A 108 1.31 -17.02 -16.44
CA VAL A 108 2.40 -17.21 -17.42
C VAL A 108 3.50 -18.10 -16.86
N SER A 109 3.90 -17.89 -15.60
CA SER A 109 4.87 -18.76 -14.94
C SER A 109 4.35 -20.20 -14.78
N LEU A 110 3.07 -20.38 -14.44
CA LEU A 110 2.47 -21.71 -14.31
C LEU A 110 2.44 -22.45 -15.66
N ALA A 111 2.11 -21.76 -16.75
CA ALA A 111 2.11 -22.34 -18.09
C ALA A 111 3.53 -22.79 -18.49
N ALA A 112 4.56 -21.98 -18.21
CA ALA A 112 5.95 -22.36 -18.43
C ALA A 112 6.38 -23.56 -17.56
N PHE A 113 5.93 -23.62 -16.30
CA PHE A 113 6.16 -24.77 -15.43
C PHE A 113 5.43 -26.03 -15.92
N GLU A 114 4.23 -25.91 -16.47
CA GLU A 114 3.46 -27.03 -17.00
C GLU A 114 4.09 -27.60 -18.28
N ASP A 115 4.61 -26.74 -19.17
CA ASP A 115 5.35 -27.18 -20.36
C ASP A 115 6.68 -27.86 -20.02
N GLU A 116 7.41 -27.37 -19.00
CA GLU A 116 8.76 -27.87 -18.68
C GLU A 116 8.76 -29.03 -17.67
N TYR A 117 7.80 -29.05 -16.73
CA TYR A 117 7.72 -30.04 -15.65
C TYR A 117 6.46 -30.92 -15.68
N GLY A 118 5.49 -30.65 -16.55
CA GLY A 118 4.24 -31.43 -16.63
C GLY A 118 4.46 -32.90 -17.01
N ALA A 119 5.42 -33.17 -17.90
CA ALA A 119 5.80 -34.54 -18.28
C ALA A 119 6.47 -35.32 -17.11
N PRO A 120 7.55 -34.82 -16.46
CA PRO A 120 8.18 -35.54 -15.35
C PRO A 120 7.31 -35.64 -14.09
N ILE A 121 6.40 -34.70 -13.84
CA ILE A 121 5.44 -34.77 -12.72
C ILE A 121 4.41 -35.89 -12.93
N ARG A 122 3.94 -36.09 -14.17
CA ARG A 122 3.04 -37.21 -14.51
C ARG A 122 3.74 -38.56 -14.41
N GLU A 123 5.02 -38.64 -14.75
CA GLU A 123 5.80 -39.87 -14.69
C GLU A 123 6.23 -40.24 -13.25
N TYR A 124 6.44 -39.25 -12.36
CA TYR A 124 6.93 -39.49 -11.00
C TYR A 124 6.06 -38.82 -9.92
N PRO A 125 4.97 -39.48 -9.45
CA PRO A 125 4.04 -38.92 -8.47
C PRO A 125 4.64 -38.67 -7.07
N LYS A 126 5.85 -39.16 -6.80
CA LYS A 126 6.55 -38.86 -5.54
C LYS A 126 7.10 -37.42 -5.51
N ILE A 127 7.40 -36.84 -6.68
CA ILE A 127 7.96 -35.49 -6.80
C ILE A 127 6.86 -34.43 -6.58
N SER A 128 5.62 -34.71 -7.00
CA SER A 128 4.48 -33.80 -6.78
C SER A 128 4.12 -33.64 -5.31
N VAL A 129 4.13 -34.73 -4.53
CA VAL A 129 3.91 -34.67 -3.07
C VAL A 129 5.01 -33.85 -2.39
N LEU A 130 6.26 -34.03 -2.80
CA LEU A 130 7.41 -33.29 -2.28
C LEU A 130 7.29 -31.78 -2.59
N LEU A 131 7.00 -31.41 -3.85
CA LEU A 131 6.75 -30.03 -4.25
C LEU A 131 5.59 -29.39 -3.48
N THR A 132 4.50 -30.16 -3.28
CA THR A 132 3.31 -29.68 -2.55
C THR A 132 3.63 -29.46 -1.07
N SER A 133 4.41 -30.35 -0.45
CA SER A 133 4.86 -30.20 0.94
C SER A 133 5.81 -29.02 1.14
N VAL A 134 6.72 -28.76 0.20
CA VAL A 134 7.60 -27.59 0.22
C VAL A 134 6.81 -26.30 0.02
N ALA A 135 5.86 -26.29 -0.92
CA ALA A 135 4.97 -25.15 -1.15
C ALA A 135 4.11 -24.86 0.10
N GLY A 136 3.56 -25.89 0.74
CA GLY A 136 2.80 -25.78 1.98
C GLY A 136 3.61 -25.21 3.14
N PHE A 137 4.84 -25.71 3.34
CA PHE A 137 5.73 -25.23 4.41
C PHE A 137 6.16 -23.76 4.23
N ILE A 138 6.36 -23.33 2.98
CA ILE A 138 6.66 -21.93 2.67
C ILE A 138 5.42 -21.04 2.88
N LEU A 139 4.23 -21.55 2.57
CA LEU A 139 2.98 -20.81 2.75
C LEU A 139 2.66 -20.60 4.23
N GLU A 140 2.87 -21.63 5.06
CA GLU A 140 2.66 -21.61 6.51
C GLU A 140 3.51 -20.53 7.18
N LYS A 141 4.82 -20.49 6.89
CA LYS A 141 5.74 -19.45 7.40
C LYS A 141 5.46 -18.02 6.90
N ARG A 142 4.56 -17.84 5.94
CA ARG A 142 4.20 -16.53 5.38
C ARG A 142 2.88 -15.99 5.93
N LEU A 143 1.99 -16.88 6.38
CA LEU A 143 0.67 -16.55 6.91
C LEU A 143 0.62 -16.57 8.44
N PHE A 144 1.54 -17.30 9.09
CA PHE A 144 1.78 -17.35 10.53
C PHE A 144 3.19 -16.86 10.86
#